data_AF-A0AAE3EKB7-F1
#
_entry.id   AF-A0AAE3EKB7-F1
#
_cell.length_a   1.000
_cell.length_b   1.000
_cell.length_c   1.000
_cell.angle_alpha   90.00
_cell.angle_beta   90.00
_cell.angle_gamma   90.00
#
_symmetry.space_group_name_H-M   'P 1'
#
loop_
_entity.id
_entity.type
_entity.pdbx_description
1 polymer ?
#
loop_
_entity_poly.entity_id
_entity_poly.type
_entity_poly.pdbx_seq_one_letter_code
_entity_poly.pdbx_strand_id
1 'polypeptide(L)' 'MKKRNRTYSPSFKQKAVELIISKGNVKQVCKELDIPYSVLHRWQSNCRLSSYFSHM' A
#
# COMPACT_ATOMS: atom_id res chain seq x y z
N MET A 1 -17.16 15.76 7.95
CA MET A 1 -16.84 14.33 7.71
C MET A 1 -15.71 13.91 8.65
N LYS A 2 -15.96 13.05 9.64
CA LYS A 2 -14.90 12.51 10.51
C LYS A 2 -14.01 11.59 9.67
N LYS A 3 -12.83 12.06 9.29
CA LYS A 3 -11.77 11.20 8.75
C LYS A 3 -11.49 10.18 9.85
N ARG A 4 -12.04 8.97 9.72
CA ARG A 4 -11.67 7.85 10.60
C ARG A 4 -10.19 7.65 10.34
N ASN A 5 -9.36 8.06 11.28
CA ASN A 5 -7.94 7.77 11.27
C ASN A 5 -7.85 6.24 11.40
N ARG A 6 -7.89 5.54 10.26
CA ARG A 6 -7.70 4.10 10.20
C ARG A 6 -6.27 3.86 10.65
N THR A 7 -6.10 3.48 11.91
CA THR A 7 -4.81 3.07 12.43
C THR A 7 -4.54 1.68 11.87
N TYR A 8 -3.68 1.62 10.87
CA TYR A 8 -3.31 0.37 10.24
C TYR A 8 -2.13 -0.26 10.99
N SER A 9 -2.31 -1.50 11.43
CA SER A 9 -1.26 -2.27 12.09
C SER A 9 -0.06 -2.49 11.16
N PRO A 10 1.17 -2.56 11.69
CA PRO A 10 2.37 -2.78 10.88
C PRO A 10 2.31 -4.06 10.02
N SER A 11 1.77 -5.16 10.56
CA SER A 11 1.55 -6.42 9.82
C SER A 11 0.59 -6.23 8.64
N PHE A 12 -0.42 -5.36 8.78
CA PHE A 12 -1.34 -5.06 7.70
C PHE A 12 -0.66 -4.25 6.59
N LYS A 13 0.22 -3.30 6.96
CA LYS A 13 1.03 -2.55 5.98
C LYS A 13 1.96 -3.46 5.18
N GLN A 14 2.62 -4.41 5.85
CA GLN A 14 3.47 -5.42 5.19
C GLN A 14 2.67 -6.27 4.20
N LYS A 15 1.54 -6.84 4.65
CA LYS A 15 0.70 -7.68 3.81
C LYS A 15 0.16 -6.93 2.58
N ALA A 16 -0.14 -5.64 2.75
CA ALA A 16 -0.56 -4.78 1.65
C ALA A 16 0.57 -4.58 0.62
N VAL A 17 1.82 -4.40 1.06
CA VAL A 17 2.98 -4.30 0.18
C VAL A 17 3.28 -5.64 -0.52
N GLU A 18 3.20 -6.76 0.18
CA GLU A 18 3.34 -8.10 -0.42
C GLU A 18 2.28 -8.37 -1.49
N LEU A 19 1.03 -7.95 -1.24
CA LEU A 19 -0.05 -8.06 -2.22
C LEU A 19 0.23 -7.24 -3.49
N ILE A 20 0.84 -6.06 -3.37
CA ILE A 20 1.28 -5.27 -4.53
C ILE A 20 2.36 -6.02 -5.31
N ILE A 21 3.32 -6.62 -4.62
CA ILE A 21 4.42 -7.39 -5.25
C ILE A 21 3.86 -8.62 -5.96
N SER A 22 2.95 -9.35 -5.32
CA SER A 22 2.35 -10.57 -5.86
C SER A 22 1.40 -10.31 -7.03
N LYS A 23 0.57 -9.25 -6.96
CA LYS A 23 -0.41 -8.92 -8.02
C LYS A 23 0.12 -7.97 -9.08
N GLY A 24 1.20 -7.23 -8.82
CA GLY A 24 1.73 -6.17 -9.69
C GLY A 24 0.82 -4.94 -9.84
N ASN A 25 -0.38 -4.92 -9.26
CA ASN A 25 -1.38 -3.88 -9.49
C ASN A 25 -1.82 -3.17 -8.21
N VAL A 26 -1.26 -1.99 -7.99
CA VAL A 26 -1.53 -1.13 -6.82
C VAL A 26 -3.01 -0.73 -6.73
N LYS A 27 -3.67 -0.42 -7.86
CA LYS A 27 -5.07 0.02 -7.87
C LYS A 27 -6.01 -1.09 -7.41
N GLN A 28 -5.72 -2.33 -7.84
CA GLN A 28 -6.52 -3.49 -7.46
C GLN A 28 -6.37 -3.78 -5.97
N VAL A 29 -5.14 -3.73 -5.44
CA VAL A 29 -4.87 -3.92 -4.01
C VAL A 29 -5.51 -2.85 -3.15
N CYS A 30 -5.49 -1.57 -3.56
CA CYS A 30 -6.21 -0.49 -2.87
C CYS A 30 -7.71 -0.77 -2.77
N LYS A 31 -8.32 -1.25 -3.86
CA LYS A 31 -9.76 -1.57 -3.90
C LYS A 31 -10.10 -2.78 -3.03
N GLU A 32 -9.24 -3.79 -3.04
CA GLU A 32 -9.43 -5.04 -2.30
C GLU A 32 -9.24 -4.85 -0.79
N LEU A 33 -8.28 -4.03 -0.38
CA LEU A 33 -8.00 -3.73 1.02
C LEU A 33 -8.79 -2.51 1.55
N ASP A 34 -9.61 -1.87 0.71
CA ASP A 34 -10.32 -0.62 1.00
C ASP A 34 -9.39 0.48 1.57
N ILE A 35 -8.21 0.62 0.98
CA ILE A 35 -7.18 1.59 1.40
C ILE A 35 -7.09 2.71 0.36
N PRO A 36 -7.02 3.98 0.79
CA PRO A 36 -6.78 5.08 -0.13
C PRO A 36 -5.40 4.94 -0.78
N TYR A 37 -5.32 5.17 -2.09
CA TYR A 37 -4.07 5.15 -2.84
C TYR A 37 -2.97 6.01 -2.20
N SER A 38 -3.33 7.20 -1.70
CA SER A 38 -2.38 8.11 -1.02
C SER A 38 -1.74 7.50 0.23
N VAL A 39 -2.48 6.66 0.97
CA VAL A 39 -1.97 5.98 2.18
C VAL A 39 -1.00 4.88 1.79
N LEU A 40 -1.37 4.06 0.80
CA LEU A 40 -0.55 2.97 0.31
C LEU A 40 0.73 3.47 -0.35
N HIS A 41 0.63 4.53 -1.16
CA HIS A 41 1.77 5.22 -1.78
C HIS A 41 2.76 5.74 -0.71
N ARG A 42 2.23 6.33 0.38
CA ARG A 42 3.06 6.77 1.51
C ARG A 42 3.76 5.60 2.21
N TRP A 43 3.08 4.47 2.38
CA TRP A 43 3.72 3.26 2.92
C TRP A 43 4.78 2.72 2.00
N GLN A 44 4.54 2.72 0.68
CA GLN A 44 5.51 2.31 -0.32
C GLN A 44 6.79 3.18 -0.27
N SER A 45 6.65 4.50 -0.17
CA SER A 45 7.79 5.41 -0.03
C SER A 45 8.53 5.25 1.31
N ASN A 46 7.82 4.95 2.40
CA ASN A 46 8.44 4.72 3.73
C ASN A 46 9.06 3.33 3.85
N CYS A 47 8.54 2.32 3.15
CA CYS A 47 9.03 0.95 3.22
C CYS A 47 10.35 0.73 2.48
N ARG A 48 10.80 1.68 1.63
CA ARG A 48 12.11 1.63 0.95
C ARG A 48 12.50 0.20 0.53
N LEU A 49 11.61 -0.50 -0.17
CA LEU A 49 12.04 -1.55 -1.08
C LEU A 49 12.60 -0.84 -2.31
N SER A 50 13.86 -0.48 -2.19
CA SER A 50 14.74 -0.02 -3.25
C SER A 50 14.54 -0.87 -4.51
N SER A 51 14.44 -0.24 -5.69
CA SER A 51 14.58 -0.84 -7.02
C SER A 51 13.34 -1.40 -7.76
N TYR A 52 12.25 -1.82 -7.13
CA TYR A 52 11.25 -2.63 -7.87
C TYR A 52 10.26 -1.89 -8.79
N PHE A 53 10.09 -0.57 -8.66
CA PHE A 53 9.05 0.18 -9.40
C PHE A 53 9.59 1.28 -10.31
N SER A 54 10.92 1.38 -10.47
CA SER A 54 11.54 2.46 -11.27
C SER A 54 11.65 2.14 -12.78
N HIS A 55 11.07 1.04 -13.26
CA HIS A 55 11.15 0.60 -14.66
C HIS A 55 9.80 0.24 -15.28
N MET A 56 8.74 1.00 -14.98
CA MET A 56 7.54 1.05 -15.85
C MET A 56 7.25 2.48 -16.27
#